data_AF-A0A2X2V5J7-F1
#
_entry.id   AF-A0A2X2V5J7-F1
#
_cell.length_a   1.000
_cell.length_b   1.000
_cell.length_c   1.000
_cell.angle_alpha   90.00
_cell.angle_beta   90.00
_cell.angle_gamma   90.00
#
_symmetry.space_group_name_H-M   'P 1'
#
loop_
_entity.id
_entity.type
_entity.pdbx_description
1 polymer ?
#
loop_
_entity_poly.entity_id
_entity_poly.type
_entity_poly.pdbx_seq_one_letter_code
_entity_poly.pdbx_strand_id
1 'polypeptide(L)'
;MPADKPWHPPFEHHQPQIPGILTATVVGPDSEEIHTDEYGRIKIQFPWDKENKNDDTSSCWVRVAQSWAGGKFGAQFIPRVGSEVLVSFIQGNPDYPLVTGTVYNGQNKPPFDLPTQKTESGFVTRSATKGSVEDGHRLSFDDKKGEELLDHCRAKRSDAHRQK
;
A
#
# COMPACT_ATOMS: atom_id res chain seq x y z
N MET A 1 29.47 -43.56 2.36
CA MET A 1 28.77 -43.31 1.08
C MET A 1 29.69 -43.78 -0.04
N PRO A 2 29.20 -44.54 -1.03
CA PRO A 2 29.98 -44.88 -2.23
C PRO A 2 30.49 -43.60 -2.91
N ALA A 3 31.75 -43.57 -3.34
CA ALA A 3 32.40 -42.37 -3.88
C ALA A 3 31.82 -41.91 -5.24
N ASP A 4 31.10 -42.81 -5.91
CA ASP A 4 30.44 -42.62 -7.20
C ASP A 4 29.01 -42.05 -7.08
N LYS A 5 28.49 -41.87 -5.86
CA LYS A 5 27.18 -41.26 -5.63
C LYS A 5 27.32 -39.82 -5.14
N PRO A 6 26.70 -38.84 -5.80
CA PRO A 6 26.61 -37.50 -5.25
C PRO A 6 25.88 -37.56 -3.90
N TRP A 7 26.51 -37.01 -2.87
CA TRP A 7 25.90 -36.88 -1.57
C TRP A 7 25.08 -35.59 -1.52
N HIS A 8 23.86 -35.69 -0.98
CA HIS A 8 23.01 -34.55 -0.66
C HIS A 8 22.69 -34.56 0.84
N PRO A 9 22.67 -33.40 1.51
CA PRO A 9 22.26 -33.34 2.90
C PRO A 9 20.80 -33.79 3.05
N PRO A 10 20.45 -34.51 4.12
CA PRO A 10 19.06 -34.83 4.42
C PRO A 10 18.27 -33.54 4.69
N PHE A 11 17.02 -33.48 4.22
CA PHE A 11 16.13 -32.35 4.47
C PHE A 11 15.50 -32.49 5.86
N GLU A 12 16.24 -32.11 6.91
CA GLU A 12 15.83 -32.26 8.31
C GLU A 12 15.10 -31.03 8.88
N HIS A 13 15.09 -29.93 8.14
CA HIS A 13 14.53 -28.66 8.61
C HIS A 13 13.17 -28.38 7.98
N HIS A 14 12.24 -27.86 8.76
CA HIS A 14 10.96 -27.36 8.24
C HIS A 14 11.11 -25.93 7.73
N GLN A 15 10.45 -25.62 6.63
CA GLN A 15 10.41 -24.25 6.12
C GLN A 15 9.67 -23.36 7.14
N PRO A 16 10.21 -22.18 7.49
CA PRO A 16 9.50 -21.21 8.32
C PRO A 16 8.18 -20.82 7.69
N GLN A 17 7.14 -20.65 8.52
CA GLN A 17 5.82 -20.24 8.07
C GLN A 17 5.31 -19.04 8.87
N ILE A 18 4.65 -18.12 8.17
CA ILE A 18 3.91 -17.01 8.76
C ILE A 18 2.41 -17.30 8.50
N PRO A 19 1.68 -17.83 9.49
CA PRO A 19 0.29 -18.26 9.29
C PRO A 19 -0.70 -17.08 9.22
N GLY A 20 -0.24 -15.85 9.47
CA GLY A 20 -1.09 -14.68 9.63
C GLY A 20 -0.66 -13.49 8.78
N ILE A 21 -1.30 -12.36 9.08
CA ILE A 21 -1.03 -11.07 8.45
C ILE A 21 -0.04 -10.32 9.34
N LEU A 22 0.96 -9.69 8.72
CA LEU A 22 1.84 -8.73 9.38
C LEU A 22 1.54 -7.32 8.88
N THR A 23 1.94 -6.31 9.65
CA THR A 23 1.96 -4.93 9.17
C THR A 23 3.37 -4.56 8.71
N ALA A 24 3.44 -3.67 7.73
CA ALA A 24 4.70 -3.12 7.22
C ALA A 24 4.49 -1.66 6.80
N THR A 25 5.60 -0.91 6.71
CA THR A 25 5.59 0.47 6.22
C THR A 25 6.07 0.49 4.77
N VAL A 26 5.40 1.25 3.92
CA VAL A 26 5.85 1.47 2.53
C VAL A 26 7.10 2.34 2.53
N VAL A 27 8.11 1.92 1.78
CA VAL A 27 9.41 2.61 1.68
C VAL A 27 9.78 2.88 0.22
N GLY A 28 10.69 3.82 0.02
CA GLY A 28 11.18 4.26 -1.28
C GLY A 28 12.31 5.27 -1.11
N PRO A 29 12.85 5.83 -2.21
CA PRO A 29 13.88 6.86 -2.16
C PRO A 29 13.37 8.11 -1.44
N ASP A 30 14.24 8.81 -0.70
CA ASP A 30 13.89 10.03 0.05
C ASP A 30 13.27 11.14 -0.82
N SER A 31 13.56 11.12 -2.13
CA SER A 31 13.03 12.08 -3.11
C SER A 31 11.61 11.77 -3.59
N GLU A 32 11.08 10.57 -3.36
CA GLU A 32 9.83 10.09 -3.95
C GLU A 32 8.74 9.85 -2.90
N GLU A 33 7.57 10.46 -3.11
CA GLU A 33 6.37 10.18 -2.30
C GLU A 33 5.67 8.88 -2.73
N ILE A 34 5.84 8.50 -4.01
CA ILE A 34 5.20 7.33 -4.62
C ILE A 34 6.30 6.55 -5.33
N HIS A 35 6.67 5.39 -4.78
CA HIS A 35 7.69 4.52 -5.34
C HIS A 35 7.06 3.21 -5.81
N THR A 36 6.95 3.02 -7.13
CA THR A 36 6.29 1.87 -7.75
C THR A 36 6.95 1.49 -9.07
N ASP A 37 6.81 0.23 -9.47
CA ASP A 37 7.24 -0.25 -10.78
C ASP A 37 6.08 -0.39 -11.79
N GLU A 38 6.39 -0.94 -12.97
CA GLU A 38 5.44 -1.13 -14.08
C GLU A 38 4.23 -2.03 -13.73
N TYR A 39 4.31 -2.82 -12.66
CA TYR A 39 3.26 -3.74 -12.23
C TYR A 39 2.44 -3.20 -11.04
N GLY A 40 2.72 -1.98 -10.59
CA GLY A 40 2.07 -1.42 -9.39
C GLY A 40 2.56 -2.07 -8.09
N ARG A 41 3.77 -2.63 -8.09
CA ARG A 41 4.40 -3.18 -6.88
C ARG A 41 5.04 -2.07 -6.08
N ILE A 42 5.14 -2.27 -4.77
CA ILE A 42 5.78 -1.34 -3.84
C ILE A 42 6.92 -2.03 -3.10
N LYS A 43 7.77 -1.26 -2.42
CA LYS A 43 8.72 -1.77 -1.43
C LYS A 43 8.20 -1.48 -0.03
N ILE A 44 8.51 -2.38 0.89
CA ILE A 44 8.07 -2.33 2.28
C ILE A 44 9.22 -2.58 3.25
N GLN A 45 9.07 -2.12 4.48
CA GLN A 45 9.89 -2.49 5.62
C GLN A 45 9.01 -3.12 6.69
N PHE A 46 9.39 -4.29 7.18
CA PHE A 46 8.75 -4.89 8.36
C PHE A 46 9.29 -4.28 9.66
N PRO A 47 8.47 -4.13 10.72
CA PRO A 47 8.92 -3.59 12.00
C PRO A 47 10.03 -4.38 12.70
N TRP A 48 10.15 -5.69 12.40
CA TRP A 48 11.18 -6.56 12.95
C TRP A 48 12.53 -6.44 12.22
N ASP A 49 12.52 -5.89 11.00
CA ASP A 49 13.72 -5.70 10.21
C ASP A 49 14.42 -4.41 10.68
N LYS A 50 15.57 -4.59 11.32
CA LYS A 50 16.40 -3.51 11.85
C LYS A 50 17.70 -3.32 11.08
N GLU A 51 18.00 -4.20 10.12
CA GLU A 51 19.26 -4.18 9.38
C GLU A 51 19.16 -3.25 8.17
N ASN A 52 17.97 -3.15 7.57
CA ASN A 52 17.72 -2.27 6.46
C ASN A 52 17.45 -0.81 6.88
N LYS A 53 17.68 0.12 5.96
CA LYS A 53 17.73 1.56 6.21
C LYS A 53 16.38 2.29 6.07
N ASN A 54 15.29 1.55 5.88
CA ASN A 54 13.98 2.09 5.50
C ASN A 54 14.00 2.86 4.17
N ASP A 55 14.79 2.39 3.21
CA ASP A 55 14.95 3.00 1.89
C ASP A 55 14.47 2.07 0.77
N ASP A 56 14.78 2.40 -0.48
CA ASP A 56 14.43 1.58 -1.63
C ASP A 56 15.23 0.27 -1.71
N THR A 57 16.13 -0.03 -0.80
CA THR A 57 16.86 -1.31 -0.76
C THR A 57 16.31 -2.30 0.26
N SER A 58 15.35 -1.87 1.09
CA SER A 58 14.79 -2.63 2.22
C SER A 58 14.12 -3.95 1.86
N SER A 59 13.53 -4.09 0.67
CA SER A 59 12.87 -5.33 0.26
C SER A 59 12.79 -5.51 -1.25
N CYS A 60 12.35 -6.69 -1.65
CA CYS A 60 11.94 -6.96 -3.02
C CYS A 60 10.65 -6.20 -3.37
N TRP A 61 10.31 -6.20 -4.66
CA TRP A 61 9.03 -5.65 -5.11
C TRP A 61 7.86 -6.53 -4.69
N VAL A 62 6.94 -5.98 -3.90
CA VAL A 62 5.77 -6.67 -3.36
C VAL A 62 4.50 -6.22 -4.09
N ARG A 63 3.70 -7.20 -4.53
CA ARG A 63 2.42 -6.93 -5.20
C ARG A 63 1.38 -6.36 -4.24
N VAL A 64 0.53 -5.49 -4.75
CA VAL A 64 -0.59 -4.87 -4.01
C VAL A 64 -1.92 -5.37 -4.56
N ALA A 65 -2.73 -5.98 -3.70
CA ALA A 65 -4.10 -6.34 -4.02
C ALA A 65 -4.94 -5.09 -4.29
N GLN A 66 -5.71 -5.10 -5.37
CA GLN A 66 -6.63 -4.03 -5.75
C GLN A 66 -8.07 -4.51 -5.56
N SER A 67 -9.02 -3.59 -5.38
CA SER A 67 -10.44 -3.94 -5.24
C SER A 67 -11.03 -4.54 -6.51
N TRP A 68 -10.50 -4.16 -7.68
CA TRP A 68 -10.87 -4.74 -8.98
C TRP A 68 -9.71 -4.61 -9.96
N ALA A 69 -9.25 -5.72 -10.54
CA ALA A 69 -8.14 -5.73 -11.50
C ALA A 69 -8.46 -6.61 -12.72
N GLY A 70 -8.25 -6.07 -13.92
CA GLY A 70 -8.41 -6.75 -15.19
C GLY A 70 -7.34 -6.33 -16.20
N GLY A 71 -7.47 -6.78 -17.45
CA GLY A 71 -6.53 -6.46 -18.54
C GLY A 71 -6.59 -4.99 -18.96
N LYS A 72 -5.94 -4.11 -18.20
CA LYS A 72 -5.94 -2.63 -18.34
C LYS A 72 -7.26 -1.92 -17.99
N PHE A 73 -8.05 -2.50 -17.09
CA PHE A 73 -9.21 -1.85 -16.49
C PHE A 73 -9.34 -2.26 -15.02
N GLY A 74 -10.04 -1.45 -14.22
CA GLY A 74 -10.28 -1.71 -12.80
C GLY A 74 -9.99 -0.49 -11.92
N ALA A 75 -9.77 -0.75 -10.64
CA ALA A 75 -9.36 0.24 -9.65
C ALA A 75 -7.86 0.11 -9.38
N GLN A 76 -7.17 1.25 -9.26
CA GLN A 76 -5.75 1.28 -8.93
C GLN A 76 -5.48 2.35 -7.88
N PHE A 77 -5.12 1.90 -6.68
CA PHE A 77 -4.66 2.74 -5.58
C PHE A 77 -3.29 2.23 -5.13
N ILE A 78 -2.27 3.05 -5.34
CA ILE A 78 -0.89 2.72 -4.96
C ILE A 78 -0.62 3.29 -3.56
N PRO A 79 -0.31 2.44 -2.56
CA PRO A 79 0.14 2.90 -1.26
C PRO A 79 1.37 3.79 -1.38
N ARG A 80 1.35 4.96 -0.73
CA ARG A 80 2.46 5.93 -0.78
C ARG A 80 3.51 5.61 0.27
N VAL A 81 4.74 6.10 0.08
CA VAL A 81 5.82 5.98 1.07
C VAL A 81 5.34 6.52 2.43
N GLY A 82 5.59 5.77 3.50
CA GLY A 82 5.11 6.06 4.85
C GLY A 82 3.70 5.54 5.20
N SER A 83 2.97 4.96 4.24
CA SER A 83 1.69 4.31 4.52
C SER A 83 1.90 2.99 5.26
N GLU A 84 0.95 2.59 6.10
CA GLU A 84 0.95 1.27 6.73
C GLU A 84 0.10 0.29 5.92
N VAL A 85 0.68 -0.87 5.64
CA VAL A 85 0.08 -1.91 4.80
C VAL A 85 -0.03 -3.23 5.55
N LEU A 86 -1.04 -4.01 5.19
CA LEU A 86 -1.24 -5.39 5.63
C LEU A 86 -0.57 -6.32 4.62
N VAL A 87 0.31 -7.20 5.10
CA VAL A 87 1.09 -8.13 4.30
C VAL A 87 0.70 -9.56 4.68
N SER A 88 0.19 -10.29 3.70
CA SER A 88 -0.05 -11.72 3.77
C SER A 88 1.06 -12.48 3.03
N PHE A 89 1.20 -13.76 3.30
CA PHE A 89 2.24 -14.62 2.72
C PHE A 89 1.60 -15.77 1.95
N ILE A 90 1.96 -15.94 0.68
CA ILE A 90 1.37 -16.99 -0.17
C ILE A 90 1.74 -18.36 0.42
N GLN A 91 0.73 -19.15 0.79
CA GLN A 91 0.90 -20.44 1.49
C GLN A 91 1.69 -20.31 2.81
N GLY A 92 1.70 -19.13 3.42
CA GLY A 92 2.45 -18.84 4.63
C GLY A 92 3.97 -18.74 4.43
N ASN A 93 4.47 -18.77 3.20
CA ASN A 93 5.90 -18.69 2.93
C ASN A 93 6.42 -17.24 3.07
N PRO A 94 7.36 -16.96 3.98
CA PRO A 94 7.94 -15.62 4.18
C PRO A 94 8.53 -14.98 2.92
N ASP A 95 8.99 -15.79 1.96
CA ASP A 95 9.62 -15.32 0.71
C ASP A 95 8.60 -14.83 -0.32
N TYR A 96 7.30 -15.06 -0.09
CA TYR A 96 6.22 -14.67 -1.01
C TYR A 96 5.23 -13.70 -0.36
N PRO A 97 5.66 -12.47 -0.02
CA PRO A 97 4.78 -11.45 0.52
C PRO A 97 3.80 -10.93 -0.55
N LEU A 98 2.60 -10.57 -0.09
CA LEU A 98 1.55 -9.94 -0.87
C LEU A 98 0.85 -8.91 0.02
N VAL A 99 0.82 -7.64 -0.41
CA VAL A 99 0.05 -6.62 0.28
C VAL A 99 -1.43 -6.84 -0.02
N THR A 100 -2.23 -7.03 1.03
CA THR A 100 -3.67 -7.35 0.93
C THR A 100 -4.58 -6.22 1.43
N GLY A 101 -4.02 -5.15 2.00
CA GLY A 101 -4.80 -4.00 2.44
C GLY A 101 -3.94 -2.89 3.01
N THR A 102 -4.59 -1.80 3.39
CA THR A 102 -3.98 -0.62 4.02
C THR A 102 -4.76 -0.26 5.26
N VAL A 103 -4.08 0.28 6.27
CA VAL A 103 -4.71 0.71 7.53
C VAL A 103 -4.32 2.13 7.90
N TYR A 104 -5.26 2.82 8.54
CA TYR A 104 -4.98 4.09 9.22
C TYR A 104 -4.35 3.82 10.59
N ASN A 105 -3.54 4.75 11.07
CA ASN A 105 -2.87 4.68 12.36
C ASN A 105 -2.76 6.09 13.00
N GLY A 106 -1.98 6.22 14.07
CA GLY A 106 -1.82 7.50 14.78
C GLY A 106 -1.19 8.62 13.95
N GLN A 107 -0.39 8.28 12.94
CA GLN A 107 0.22 9.24 12.00
C GLN A 107 -0.66 9.44 10.76
N ASN A 108 -1.09 8.35 10.14
CA ASN A 108 -1.96 8.34 8.97
C ASN A 108 -3.42 8.21 9.42
N LYS A 109 -4.06 9.34 9.72
CA LYS A 109 -5.46 9.35 10.18
C LYS A 109 -6.46 9.12 9.03
N PRO A 110 -7.68 8.63 9.34
CA PRO A 110 -8.77 8.58 8.38
C PRO A 110 -9.08 9.98 7.79
N PRO A 111 -9.62 10.05 6.56
CA PRO A 111 -9.86 11.32 5.86
C PRO A 111 -11.07 12.11 6.39
N PHE A 112 -11.94 11.46 7.17
CA PHE A 112 -13.09 12.07 7.82
C PHE A 112 -12.82 12.15 9.33
N ASP A 113 -13.27 13.23 9.95
CA ASP A 113 -13.06 13.50 11.37
C ASP A 113 -13.96 12.59 12.23
N LEU A 114 -13.41 11.45 12.64
CA LEU A 114 -14.11 10.49 13.49
C LEU A 114 -13.94 10.82 14.99
N PRO A 115 -14.98 10.63 15.82
CA PRO A 115 -16.28 10.00 15.51
C PRO A 115 -17.38 10.98 15.01
N THR A 116 -17.05 12.25 14.77
CA THR A 116 -18.02 13.30 14.42
C THR A 116 -18.67 13.06 13.05
N GLN A 117 -17.88 12.76 12.03
CA GLN A 117 -18.29 12.50 10.64
C GLN A 117 -18.50 11.00 10.36
N LYS A 118 -19.13 10.27 11.30
CA LYS A 118 -19.30 8.80 11.20
C LYS A 118 -20.30 8.34 10.13
N THR A 119 -21.10 9.24 9.57
CA THR A 119 -22.02 8.98 8.45
C THR A 119 -21.39 9.24 7.10
N GLU A 120 -20.17 9.80 7.06
CA GLU A 120 -19.45 10.07 5.83
C GLU A 120 -18.65 8.84 5.39
N SER A 121 -18.72 8.55 4.09
CA SER A 121 -17.95 7.49 3.44
C SER A 121 -17.49 7.95 2.05
N GLY A 122 -16.39 7.42 1.52
CA GLY A 122 -15.95 7.76 0.16
C GLY A 122 -14.45 7.71 -0.08
N PHE A 123 -14.04 8.37 -1.16
CA PHE A 123 -12.66 8.46 -1.63
C PHE A 123 -12.15 9.89 -1.49
N VAL A 124 -11.06 10.07 -0.75
CA VAL A 124 -10.33 11.33 -0.66
C VAL A 124 -8.91 11.07 -1.11
N THR A 125 -8.47 11.79 -2.15
CA THR A 125 -7.12 11.72 -2.69
C THR A 125 -6.33 12.96 -2.29
N ARG A 126 -5.02 12.92 -2.52
CA ARG A 126 -4.10 14.03 -2.23
C ARG A 126 -3.27 14.31 -3.48
N SER A 127 -3.00 15.57 -3.80
CA SER A 127 -2.03 15.89 -4.85
C SER A 127 -0.66 15.25 -4.53
N ALA A 128 0.03 14.76 -5.56
CA ALA A 128 1.38 14.22 -5.39
C ALA A 128 2.39 15.35 -5.20
N THR A 129 3.52 15.06 -4.55
CA THR A 129 4.63 15.99 -4.31
C THR A 129 4.32 17.02 -3.22
N LYS A 130 4.06 16.54 -1.99
CA LYS A 130 3.81 17.36 -0.79
C LYS A 130 2.55 18.24 -0.84
N GLY A 131 1.56 17.88 -1.67
CA GLY A 131 0.24 18.51 -1.64
C GLY A 131 -0.50 18.19 -0.34
N SER A 132 -1.45 19.04 0.05
CA SER A 132 -2.32 18.79 1.20
C SER A 132 -3.62 18.09 0.76
N VAL A 133 -4.44 17.66 1.73
CA VAL A 133 -5.73 17.00 1.43
C VAL A 133 -6.68 17.96 0.69
N GLU A 134 -6.56 19.26 0.97
CA GLU A 134 -7.29 20.35 0.32
C GLU A 134 -6.91 20.49 -1.16
N ASP A 135 -5.71 20.07 -1.55
CA ASP A 135 -5.25 20.02 -2.95
C ASP A 135 -5.68 18.72 -3.66
N GLY A 136 -6.54 17.93 -3.06
CA GLY A 136 -6.97 16.61 -3.54
C GLY A 136 -8.29 16.58 -4.30
N HIS A 137 -8.72 15.37 -4.66
CA HIS A 137 -10.08 15.11 -5.12
C HIS A 137 -10.87 14.40 -4.01
N ARG A 138 -12.17 14.68 -3.92
CA ARG A 138 -13.09 14.01 -3.00
C ARG A 138 -14.33 13.54 -3.76
N LEU A 139 -14.75 12.33 -3.46
CA LEU A 139 -16.07 11.78 -3.79
C LEU A 139 -16.59 11.13 -2.51
N SER A 140 -17.65 11.66 -1.93
CA SER A 140 -18.16 11.20 -0.63
C SER A 140 -19.68 11.15 -0.56
N PHE A 141 -20.17 10.27 0.30
CA PHE A 141 -21.58 10.06 0.63
C PHE A 141 -21.74 10.38 2.11
N ASP A 142 -22.65 11.29 2.45
CA ASP A 142 -23.12 11.49 3.82
C ASP A 142 -24.49 10.85 3.96
N ASP A 143 -24.59 9.80 4.77
CA ASP A 143 -25.82 9.04 5.01
C ASP A 143 -26.57 9.51 6.26
N LYS A 144 -26.38 10.77 6.68
CA LYS A 144 -27.16 11.35 7.76
C LYS A 144 -28.63 11.46 7.34
N LYS A 145 -29.49 10.71 8.03
CA LYS A 145 -30.93 10.62 7.73
C LYS A 145 -31.59 12.00 7.63
N GLY A 146 -32.19 12.30 6.48
CA GLY A 146 -32.87 13.58 6.20
C GLY A 146 -31.95 14.71 5.74
N GLU A 147 -30.64 14.45 5.65
CA GLU A 147 -29.60 15.36 5.16
C GLU A 147 -28.65 14.62 4.21
N GLU A 148 -29.13 13.56 3.54
CA GLU A 148 -28.28 12.71 2.70
C GLU A 148 -27.67 13.50 1.55
N LEU A 149 -26.35 13.38 1.35
CA LEU A 149 -25.61 14.18 0.36
C LEU A 149 -24.57 13.33 -0.38
N LEU A 150 -24.57 13.46 -1.71
CA LEU A 150 -23.44 13.08 -2.55
C LEU A 150 -22.59 14.32 -2.82
N ASP A 151 -21.35 14.35 -2.31
CA ASP A 151 -20.41 15.45 -2.52
C ASP A 151 -19.28 15.04 -3.48
N HIS A 152 -18.88 15.98 -4.34
CA HIS A 152 -17.67 15.87 -5.13
C HIS A 152 -16.87 17.17 -5.12
N CYS A 153 -15.59 17.11 -4.77
CA CYS A 153 -14.67 18.24 -4.85
C CYS A 153 -13.49 17.89 -5.77
N ARG A 154 -13.08 18.87 -6.59
CA ARG A 154 -11.91 18.73 -7.47
C ARG A 154 -10.87 19.80 -7.13
N ALA A 155 -9.62 19.39 -6.96
CA ALA A 155 -8.49 20.32 -6.96
C ALA A 155 -8.47 21.19 -8.22
N LYS A 156 -8.08 22.46 -8.07
CA LYS A 156 -7.99 23.41 -9.19
C LYS A 156 -7.02 22.88 -10.24
N ARG A 157 -7.41 22.95 -11.51
CA ARG A 157 -6.52 22.68 -12.64
C ARG A 157 -5.52 23.84 -12.72
N SER A 158 -4.23 23.59 -12.54
CA SER A 158 -3.21 24.60 -12.88
C SER A 158 -3.06 24.63 -14.40
N ASP A 159 -3.33 25.77 -15.03
CA ASP A 159 -3.31 25.95 -16.49
C ASP A 159 -1.88 25.92 -17.11
N ALA A 160 -0.88 25.40 -16.39
CA ALA A 160 0.52 25.54 -16.74
C ALA A 160 1.03 24.61 -17.86
N HIS A 161 0.22 23.69 -18.41
CA HIS A 161 0.67 22.72 -19.43
C HIS A 161 -0.15 22.71 -20.72
N ARG A 162 -0.94 23.75 -20.99
CA ARG A 162 -1.62 23.91 -22.30
C ARG A 162 -0.81 24.76 -23.28
N GLN A 163 0.48 24.47 -23.43
CA GLN A 163 1.30 24.93 -24.55
C GLN A 163 2.28 23.82 -24.94
N LYS A 164 1.84 22.92 -25.82
CA LYS A 164 2.54 22.46 -27.02
C LYS A 164 1.56 21.68 -27.90
#